data_AF-A0A4Y2DVV9-F1
#
_entry.id   AF-A0A4Y2DVV9-F1
#
_cell.length_a   1.000
_cell.length_b   1.000
_cell.length_c   1.000
_cell.angle_alpha   90.00
_cell.angle_beta   90.00
_cell.angle_gamma   90.00
#
_symmetry.space_group_name_H-M   'P 1'
#
loop_
_entity.id
_entity.type
_entity.pdbx_description
1 polymer ?
#
loop_
_entity_poly.entity_id
_entity_poly.type
_entity_poly.pdbx_seq_one_letter_code
_entity_poly.pdbx_strand_id
1 'polypeptide(L)'
;MKALENSVIELQEECERLEVSLKTILTLGNNISVPTNKDGNNSESSSKTESVHIRLPEIPLPKFSGQYQDYQNFKMQFENIIDSNDKMTDNQKLFYLKSTLSGAAAEIVTLDDSYSSLFKALSDRFDNKRLICNSYFNEIISLDLPIQDSTKSLRKFVDSCQKHIRAFKTIGLELNEFAETLLINIMIKKLDKESRRQFELSLI
;
A
#
# COMPACT_ATOMS: atom_id res chain seq x y z
N MET A 1 -30.17 8.84 -12.43
CA MET A 1 -29.74 9.32 -11.08
C MET A 1 -30.07 8.36 -9.93
N LYS A 2 -31.34 8.12 -9.53
CA LYS A 2 -31.67 7.27 -8.35
C LYS A 2 -31.16 5.83 -8.42
N ALA A 3 -31.10 5.22 -9.61
CA ALA A 3 -30.62 3.84 -9.76
C ALA A 3 -29.09 3.73 -9.54
N LEU A 4 -28.32 4.75 -9.96
CA LEU A 4 -26.87 4.79 -9.79
C LEU A 4 -26.50 5.11 -8.33
N GLU A 5 -27.21 6.05 -7.71
CA GLU A 5 -27.10 6.30 -6.26
C GLU A 5 -27.44 5.04 -5.47
N ASN A 6 -28.51 4.32 -5.83
CA ASN A 6 -28.86 3.05 -5.18
C ASN A 6 -27.78 1.97 -5.36
N SER A 7 -27.17 1.82 -6.54
CA SER A 7 -26.09 0.85 -6.75
C SER A 7 -24.79 1.24 -6.04
N VAL A 8 -24.48 2.54 -5.93
CA VAL A 8 -23.34 3.02 -5.14
C VAL A 8 -23.57 2.78 -3.64
N ILE A 9 -24.79 3.03 -3.16
CA ILE A 9 -25.21 2.74 -1.79
C ILE A 9 -25.14 1.23 -1.52
N GLU A 10 -25.68 0.38 -2.40
CA GLU A 10 -25.61 -1.08 -2.27
C GLU A 10 -24.17 -1.60 -2.23
N LEU A 11 -23.28 -1.07 -3.07
CA LEU A 11 -21.86 -1.43 -3.07
C LEU A 11 -21.12 -0.95 -1.82
N GLN A 12 -21.50 0.20 -1.28
CA GLN A 12 -20.93 0.73 -0.04
C GLN A 12 -21.37 -0.09 1.17
N GLU A 13 -22.65 -0.47 1.23
CA GLU A 13 -23.17 -1.39 2.24
C GLU A 13 -22.54 -2.79 2.14
N GLU A 14 -22.30 -3.31 0.93
CA GLU A 14 -21.58 -4.58 0.76
C GLU A 14 -20.14 -4.51 1.27
N CYS A 15 -19.44 -3.39 1.07
CA CYS A 15 -18.10 -3.18 1.59
C CYS A 15 -18.08 -3.15 3.13
N GLU A 16 -19.04 -2.47 3.75
CA GLU A 16 -19.18 -2.41 5.21
C GLU A 16 -19.52 -3.79 5.80
N ARG A 17 -20.42 -4.55 5.16
CA ARG A 17 -20.73 -5.94 5.54
C ARG A 17 -19.51 -6.84 5.46
N LEU A 18 -18.68 -6.69 4.42
CA LEU A 18 -17.45 -7.45 4.24
C LEU A 18 -16.41 -7.11 5.32
N GLU A 19 -16.27 -5.84 5.69
CA GLU A 19 -15.36 -5.39 6.74
C GLU A 19 -15.76 -5.95 8.12
N VAL A 20 -17.06 -5.91 8.44
CA VAL A 20 -17.58 -6.50 9.68
C VAL A 20 -17.38 -8.02 9.68
N SER A 21 -17.62 -8.71 8.56
CA SER A 21 -17.38 -10.14 8.43
C SER A 21 -15.91 -10.49 8.67
N LEU A 22 -14.97 -9.74 8.08
CA LEU A 22 -13.53 -9.93 8.28
C LEU A 22 -13.11 -9.66 9.73
N LYS A 23 -13.61 -8.59 10.35
CA LYS A 23 -13.36 -8.31 11.78
C LYS A 23 -13.90 -9.43 12.66
N THR A 24 -15.07 -9.97 12.34
CA THR A 24 -15.69 -11.08 13.08
C THR A 24 -14.90 -12.38 12.90
N ILE A 25 -14.40 -12.67 11.70
CA ILE A 25 -13.54 -13.84 11.45
C ILE A 25 -12.19 -13.70 12.18
N LEU A 26 -11.63 -12.49 12.24
CA LEU A 26 -10.39 -12.23 12.97
C LEU A 26 -10.58 -12.32 14.49
N THR A 27 -11.73 -11.91 15.02
CA THR A 27 -12.05 -12.06 16.45
C THR A 27 -12.47 -13.48 16.82
N LEU A 28 -13.15 -14.21 15.91
CA LEU A 28 -13.47 -15.63 16.06
C LEU A 28 -12.22 -16.52 15.93
N GLY A 29 -11.28 -16.16 15.06
CA GLY A 29 -10.00 -16.85 14.86
C GLY A 29 -9.09 -16.81 16.09
N ASN A 30 -9.32 -15.88 17.03
CA ASN A 30 -8.61 -15.78 18.30
C ASN A 30 -9.27 -16.55 19.46
N ASN A 31 -10.35 -17.32 19.23
CA ASN A 31 -11.04 -18.13 20.24
C ASN A 31 -10.97 -19.65 19.94
N ILE A 32 -9.77 -20.19 19.71
CA ILE A 32 -9.57 -21.65 19.79
C ILE A 32 -9.43 -22.03 21.27
N SER A 33 -10.58 -22.24 21.90
CA SER A 33 -10.71 -23.01 23.13
C SER A 33 -10.39 -24.47 22.81
N VAL A 34 -9.24 -24.95 23.28
CA VAL A 34 -8.87 -26.38 23.24
C VAL A 34 -9.83 -27.16 24.16
N PRO A 35 -10.42 -28.29 23.72
CA PRO A 35 -11.29 -29.09 24.58
C PRO A 35 -10.44 -29.83 25.62
N THR A 36 -10.72 -29.57 26.90
CA THR A 36 -10.17 -30.31 28.03
C THR A 36 -10.91 -31.63 28.19
N ASN A 37 -10.30 -32.72 27.72
CA ASN A 37 -10.63 -34.04 28.23
C ASN A 37 -10.09 -34.16 29.66
N LYS A 38 -11.03 -34.31 30.61
CA LYS A 38 -10.75 -34.79 31.95
C LYS A 38 -10.32 -36.25 31.85
N ASP A 39 -9.10 -36.53 32.28
CA ASP A 39 -8.78 -37.71 33.07
C ASP A 39 -7.64 -37.34 34.03
N GLY A 40 -7.87 -37.60 35.31
CA GLY A 40 -7.03 -37.11 36.40
C GLY A 40 -5.74 -37.91 36.56
N ASN A 41 -4.68 -37.22 36.97
CA ASN A 41 -3.92 -37.61 38.15
C ASN A 41 -2.99 -36.48 38.63
N ASN A 42 -2.98 -36.30 39.94
CA ASN A 42 -2.21 -35.30 40.69
C ASN A 42 -0.71 -35.44 40.46
N SER A 43 -0.03 -34.29 40.31
CA SER A 43 1.25 -34.00 40.98
C SER A 43 1.57 -32.52 40.85
N GLU A 44 1.74 -31.86 41.99
CA GLU A 44 2.18 -30.48 42.13
C GLU A 44 3.54 -30.29 41.43
N SER A 45 3.59 -29.37 40.46
CA SER A 45 4.86 -28.84 39.99
C SER A 45 4.67 -27.42 39.46
N SER A 46 5.44 -26.51 40.06
CA SER A 46 5.54 -25.08 39.83
C SER A 46 5.29 -24.65 38.37
N SER A 47 4.23 -23.86 38.17
CA SER A 47 3.86 -23.27 36.90
C SER A 47 4.90 -22.22 36.46
N LYS A 48 5.93 -22.65 35.75
CA LYS A 48 6.60 -21.78 34.78
C LYS A 48 5.63 -21.60 33.62
N THR A 49 5.04 -20.43 33.51
CA THR A 49 4.37 -19.98 32.29
C THR A 49 5.44 -19.92 31.20
N GLU A 50 5.61 -21.02 30.46
CA GLU A 50 6.34 -21.01 29.20
C GLU A 50 5.56 -20.10 28.25
N SER A 51 5.99 -18.85 28.15
CA SER A 51 5.54 -17.95 27.11
C SER A 51 5.84 -18.62 25.78
N VAL A 52 4.80 -19.09 25.09
CA VAL A 52 4.90 -19.57 23.71
C VAL A 52 5.41 -18.41 22.89
N HIS A 53 6.71 -18.39 22.63
CA HIS A 53 7.35 -17.39 21.79
C HIS A 53 6.97 -17.75 20.35
N ILE A 54 5.85 -17.20 19.87
CA ILE A 54 5.49 -17.23 18.46
C ILE A 54 6.62 -16.50 17.73
N ARG A 55 7.48 -17.25 17.06
CA ARG A 55 8.52 -16.68 16.20
C ARG A 55 7.83 -16.12 14.96
N LEU A 56 7.55 -14.82 15.03
CA LEU A 56 7.11 -14.06 13.86
C LEU A 56 8.18 -14.15 12.76
N PRO A 57 7.79 -14.25 11.48
CA PRO A 57 8.74 -14.14 10.38
C PRO A 57 9.53 -12.84 10.52
N GLU A 58 10.83 -12.93 10.26
CA GLU A 58 11.71 -11.76 10.29
C GLU A 58 11.25 -10.74 9.24
N ILE A 59 11.05 -9.49 9.66
CA ILE A 59 10.58 -8.44 8.78
C ILE A 59 11.68 -8.16 7.75
N PRO A 60 11.44 -8.37 6.44
CA PRO A 60 12.47 -8.14 5.45
C PRO A 60 12.80 -6.65 5.38
N LEU A 61 14.08 -6.35 5.15
CA LEU A 61 14.49 -4.96 4.95
C LEU A 61 13.79 -4.38 3.72
N PRO A 62 13.26 -3.14 3.82
CA PRO A 62 12.59 -2.49 2.71
C PRO A 62 13.60 -2.26 1.58
N LYS A 63 13.20 -2.49 0.33
CA LYS A 63 14.06 -2.26 -0.85
C LYS A 63 13.62 -1.02 -1.59
N PHE A 64 14.57 -0.29 -2.14
CA PHE A 64 14.30 0.91 -2.93
C PHE A 64 15.12 0.93 -4.22
N SER A 65 14.42 1.04 -5.35
CA SER A 65 15.02 1.02 -6.70
C SER A 65 15.22 2.40 -7.31
N GLY A 66 14.74 3.46 -6.64
CA GLY A 66 14.73 4.83 -7.17
C GLY A 66 13.41 5.27 -7.81
N GLN A 67 12.33 4.50 -7.65
CA GLN A 67 11.00 4.92 -8.11
C GLN A 67 10.42 5.98 -7.16
N TYR A 68 10.12 7.17 -7.68
CA TYR A 68 9.65 8.30 -6.88
C TYR A 68 8.43 7.97 -6.00
N GLN A 69 7.47 7.21 -6.55
CA GLN A 69 6.25 6.80 -5.85
C GLN A 69 6.49 5.90 -4.63
N ASP A 70 7.57 5.13 -4.63
CA ASP A 70 7.88 4.19 -3.56
C ASP A 70 8.73 4.84 -2.46
N TYR A 71 9.30 6.02 -2.72
CA TYR A 71 10.25 6.68 -1.83
C TYR A 71 9.66 6.95 -0.45
N GLN A 72 8.45 7.52 -0.39
CA GLN A 72 7.81 7.87 0.87
C GLN A 72 7.55 6.64 1.75
N ASN A 73 7.10 5.55 1.13
CA ASN A 73 6.86 4.29 1.82
C ASN A 73 8.19 3.66 2.28
N PHE A 74 9.22 3.65 1.43
CA PHE A 74 10.56 3.19 1.79
C PHE A 74 11.11 3.97 2.98
N LYS A 75 11.07 5.30 2.93
CA LYS A 75 11.55 6.20 3.99
C LYS A 75 10.90 5.87 5.33
N MET A 76 9.56 5.82 5.37
CA MET A 76 8.82 5.47 6.58
C MET A 76 9.18 4.07 7.11
N GLN A 77 9.27 3.06 6.24
CA GLN A 77 9.62 1.70 6.67
C GLN A 77 11.05 1.61 7.20
N PHE A 78 11.99 2.26 6.52
CA PHE A 78 13.40 2.28 6.92
C PHE A 78 13.59 3.01 8.25
N GLU A 79 12.94 4.16 8.44
CA GLU A 79 12.96 4.92 9.69
C GLU A 79 12.39 4.10 10.87
N ASN A 80 11.30 3.35 10.65
CA ASN A 80 10.70 2.51 11.70
C ASN A 80 11.54 1.28 12.04
N ILE A 81 12.19 0.65 11.06
CA ILE A 81 12.93 -0.61 11.28
C ILE A 81 14.37 -0.34 11.75
N ILE A 82 15.04 0.63 11.15
CA ILE A 82 16.48 0.88 11.33
C ILE A 82 16.72 2.15 12.16
N ASP A 83 16.02 3.25 11.83
CA ASP A 83 16.35 4.52 12.48
C ASP A 83 15.87 4.60 13.93
N SER A 84 14.71 3.99 14.21
CA SER A 84 14.12 3.87 15.54
C SER A 84 14.83 2.85 16.45
N ASN A 85 15.88 2.18 15.95
CA ASN A 85 16.65 1.21 16.72
C ASN A 85 17.91 1.86 17.34
N ASP A 86 17.79 2.29 18.60
CA ASP A 86 18.86 2.97 19.36
C ASP A 86 20.13 2.11 19.56
N LYS A 87 20.05 0.80 19.29
CA LYS A 87 21.20 -0.11 19.42
C LYS A 87 22.12 -0.12 18.20
N MET A 88 21.71 0.50 17.10
CA MET A 88 22.51 0.54 15.87
C MET A 88 23.39 1.78 15.80
N THR A 89 24.65 1.56 15.46
CA THR A 89 25.59 2.65 15.15
C THR A 89 25.32 3.22 13.75
N ASP A 90 25.71 4.47 13.51
CA ASP A 90 25.56 5.13 12.20
C ASP A 90 26.22 4.34 11.06
N ASN A 91 27.35 3.67 11.33
CA ASN A 91 28.02 2.82 10.34
C ASN A 91 27.20 1.58 9.97
N GLN A 92 26.50 0.98 10.94
CA GLN A 92 25.59 -0.14 10.69
C GLN A 92 24.36 0.33 9.92
N LYS A 93 23.75 1.46 10.32
CA LYS A 93 22.63 2.08 9.61
C LYS A 93 23.00 2.39 8.15
N LEU A 94 24.18 2.95 7.91
CA LEU A 94 24.71 3.20 6.58
C LEU A 94 24.89 1.92 5.76
N PHE A 95 25.45 0.86 6.36
CA PHE A 95 25.63 -0.42 5.67
C PHE A 95 24.27 -1.00 5.23
N TYR A 96 23.28 -1.00 6.13
CA TYR A 96 21.93 -1.43 5.80
C TYR A 96 21.30 -0.53 4.74
N LEU A 97 21.44 0.79 4.84
CA LEU A 97 20.95 1.73 3.84
C LEU A 97 21.56 1.42 2.47
N LYS A 98 22.87 1.23 2.35
CA LYS A 98 23.51 0.85 1.08
C LYS A 98 22.98 -0.48 0.53
N SER A 99 22.69 -1.45 1.41
CA SER A 99 22.18 -2.78 1.01
C SER A 99 20.72 -2.79 0.52
N THR A 100 19.93 -1.79 0.91
CA THR A 100 18.52 -1.69 0.52
C THR A 100 18.30 -0.92 -0.79
N LEU A 101 19.31 -0.16 -1.23
CA LEU A 101 19.26 0.62 -2.47
C LEU A 101 19.62 -0.25 -3.67
N SER A 102 18.91 -0.01 -4.77
CA SER A 102 19.12 -0.66 -6.07
C SER A 102 18.75 0.31 -7.19
N GLY A 103 19.06 -0.04 -8.44
CA GLY A 103 18.72 0.77 -9.61
C GLY A 103 19.21 2.23 -9.51
N ALA A 104 18.34 3.18 -9.83
CA ALA A 104 18.67 4.61 -9.83
C ALA A 104 18.99 5.16 -8.43
N ALA A 105 18.53 4.50 -7.36
CA ALA A 105 18.86 4.91 -6.00
C ALA A 105 20.29 4.52 -5.59
N ALA A 106 20.81 3.41 -6.12
CA ALA A 106 22.18 2.98 -5.86
C ALA A 106 23.22 3.90 -6.51
N GLU A 107 22.87 4.59 -7.61
CA GLU A 107 23.75 5.54 -8.29
C GLU A 107 24.11 6.79 -7.45
N ILE A 108 23.34 7.08 -6.40
CA ILE A 108 23.59 8.22 -5.50
C ILE A 108 24.70 7.90 -4.50
N VAL A 109 24.95 6.62 -4.25
CA VAL A 109 25.88 6.17 -3.20
C VAL A 109 27.31 6.51 -3.59
N THR A 110 28.01 7.23 -2.71
CA THR A 110 29.44 7.51 -2.84
C THR A 110 30.27 6.72 -1.80
N LEU A 111 31.58 6.67 -2.02
CA LEU A 111 32.52 5.96 -1.14
C LEU A 111 32.64 6.62 0.24
N ASP A 112 32.59 7.96 0.29
CA ASP A 112 32.81 8.76 1.51
C ASP A 112 31.51 9.15 2.23
N ASP A 113 30.39 8.53 1.86
CA ASP A 113 29.10 8.84 2.48
C ASP A 113 29.01 8.39 3.93
N SER A 114 28.51 9.28 4.77
CA SER A 114 27.96 8.99 6.09
C SER A 114 26.48 8.60 5.98
N TYR A 115 25.91 8.01 7.04
CA TYR A 115 24.46 7.74 7.08
C TYR A 115 23.64 9.00 6.81
N SER A 116 23.97 10.10 7.52
CA SER A 116 23.27 11.37 7.39
C SER A 116 23.40 11.98 5.98
N SER A 117 24.60 11.96 5.38
CA SER A 117 24.81 12.52 4.05
C SER A 117 24.05 11.74 2.98
N LEU A 118 24.11 10.40 3.01
CA LEU A 118 23.42 9.56 2.04
C LEU A 118 21.90 9.66 2.17
N PHE A 119 21.38 9.63 3.40
CA PHE A 119 19.93 9.73 3.63
C PHE A 119 19.39 11.11 3.22
N LYS A 120 20.18 12.16 3.44
CA LYS A 120 19.87 13.50 2.94
C LYS A 120 19.90 13.57 1.42
N ALA A 121 20.93 13.01 0.77
CA ALA A 121 21.02 12.99 -0.69
C ALA A 121 19.86 12.24 -1.34
N LEU A 122 19.41 11.13 -0.73
CA LEU A 122 18.21 10.40 -1.14
C LEU A 122 16.96 11.26 -1.00
N SER A 123 16.82 11.97 0.12
CA SER A 123 15.68 12.86 0.36
C SER A 123 15.67 14.03 -0.61
N ASP A 124 16.81 14.69 -0.83
CA ASP A 124 16.91 15.82 -1.74
C ASP A 124 16.56 15.41 -3.20
N ARG A 125 16.91 14.18 -3.61
CA ARG A 125 16.64 13.68 -4.95
C ARG A 125 15.23 13.09 -5.13
N PHE A 126 14.72 12.34 -4.15
CA PHE A 126 13.48 11.56 -4.30
C PHE A 126 12.29 12.09 -3.49
N ASP A 127 12.50 12.93 -2.46
CA ASP A 127 11.44 13.59 -1.67
C ASP A 127 10.88 14.84 -2.39
N ASN A 128 10.67 14.72 -3.70
CA ASN A 128 10.12 15.80 -4.51
C ASN A 128 8.66 15.52 -4.82
N LYS A 129 7.77 16.14 -4.04
CA LYS A 129 6.31 16.01 -4.20
C LYS A 129 5.85 16.20 -5.64
N ARG A 130 6.44 17.15 -6.40
CA ARG A 130 6.05 17.39 -7.80
C ARG A 130 6.39 16.20 -8.69
N LEU A 131 7.57 15.61 -8.53
CA LEU A 131 8.00 14.45 -9.32
C LEU A 131 7.22 13.19 -8.93
N ILE A 132 6.93 13.02 -7.63
CA ILE A 132 6.07 11.95 -7.14
C ILE A 132 4.68 12.05 -7.77
N CYS A 133 4.06 13.23 -7.76
CA CYS A 133 2.76 13.45 -8.39
C CYS A 133 2.80 13.21 -9.90
N ASN A 134 3.82 13.73 -10.60
CA ASN A 134 4.00 13.49 -12.02
C ASN A 134 4.17 12.00 -12.33
N SER A 135 4.84 11.23 -11.46
CA SER A 135 4.96 9.78 -11.61
C SER A 135 3.59 9.11 -11.60
N TYR A 136 2.74 9.40 -10.59
CA TYR A 136 1.40 8.85 -10.52
C TYR A 136 0.50 9.31 -11.68
N PHE A 137 0.61 10.57 -12.12
CA PHE A 137 -0.10 11.05 -13.31
C PHE A 137 0.35 10.32 -14.57
N ASN A 138 1.66 10.13 -14.74
CA ASN A 138 2.20 9.39 -15.87
C ASN A 138 1.77 7.94 -15.85
N GLU A 139 1.70 7.28 -14.68
CA GLU A 139 1.17 5.92 -14.57
C GLU A 139 -0.30 5.88 -15.01
N ILE A 140 -1.14 6.79 -14.51
CA ILE A 140 -2.55 6.89 -14.94
C ILE A 140 -2.65 7.12 -16.45
N ILE A 141 -1.86 8.04 -17.01
CA ILE A 141 -1.83 8.38 -18.44
C ILE A 141 -1.21 7.25 -19.27
N SER A 142 -0.41 6.37 -18.68
CA SER A 142 0.20 5.22 -19.34
C SER A 142 -0.57 3.91 -19.12
N LEU A 143 -1.63 3.89 -18.28
CA LEU A 143 -2.53 2.74 -18.17
C LEU A 143 -3.10 2.39 -19.55
N ASP A 144 -2.66 1.27 -20.11
CA ASP A 144 -3.15 0.80 -21.40
C ASP A 144 -4.65 0.45 -21.34
N LEU A 145 -5.31 0.58 -22.48
CA LEU A 145 -6.70 0.16 -22.63
C LEU A 145 -6.86 -1.30 -22.16
N PRO A 146 -7.96 -1.64 -21.47
CA PRO A 146 -8.35 -3.04 -21.35
C PRO A 146 -8.62 -3.57 -22.76
N ILE A 147 -7.62 -4.19 -23.38
CA ILE A 147 -7.81 -4.95 -24.61
C ILE A 147 -8.70 -6.13 -24.19
N GLN A 148 -9.86 -6.22 -24.82
CA GLN A 148 -10.91 -7.23 -24.64
C GLN A 148 -12.02 -6.83 -23.66
N ASP A 149 -13.25 -6.98 -24.17
CA ASP A 149 -14.60 -6.88 -23.57
C ASP A 149 -14.81 -7.83 -22.37
N SER A 150 -13.83 -7.91 -21.47
CA SER A 150 -13.90 -8.73 -20.28
C SER A 150 -14.19 -7.83 -19.09
N THR A 151 -15.28 -8.11 -18.38
CA THR A 151 -15.57 -7.47 -17.08
C THR A 151 -14.36 -7.50 -16.12
N LYS A 152 -13.47 -8.51 -16.26
CA LYS A 152 -12.24 -8.64 -15.47
C LYS A 152 -11.18 -7.58 -15.81
N SER A 153 -11.00 -7.24 -17.09
CA SER A 153 -10.03 -6.22 -17.51
C SER A 153 -10.51 -4.83 -17.11
N LEU A 154 -11.80 -4.55 -17.24
CA LEU A 154 -12.41 -3.31 -16.77
C LEU A 154 -12.31 -3.15 -15.25
N ARG A 155 -12.60 -4.20 -14.48
CA ARG A 155 -12.45 -4.16 -13.01
C ARG A 155 -10.99 -3.88 -12.60
N LYS A 156 -10.01 -4.57 -13.22
CA LYS A 156 -8.59 -4.28 -12.99
C LYS A 156 -8.22 -2.84 -13.31
N PHE A 157 -8.74 -2.28 -14.41
CA PHE A 157 -8.51 -0.88 -14.77
C PHE A 157 -9.06 0.06 -13.69
N VAL A 158 -10.30 -0.15 -13.24
CA VAL A 158 -10.91 0.65 -12.18
C VAL A 158 -10.13 0.53 -10.87
N ASP A 159 -9.73 -0.67 -10.49
CA ASP A 159 -8.93 -0.92 -9.27
C ASP A 159 -7.58 -0.19 -9.34
N SER A 160 -6.90 -0.22 -10.49
CA SER A 160 -5.66 0.53 -10.73
C SER A 160 -5.88 2.04 -10.63
N CYS A 161 -6.94 2.56 -11.26
CA CYS A 161 -7.31 3.98 -11.17
C CYS A 161 -7.56 4.41 -9.72
N GLN A 162 -8.34 3.64 -8.96
CA GLN A 162 -8.61 3.89 -7.55
C GLN A 162 -7.33 3.84 -6.71
N LYS A 163 -6.41 2.91 -6.99
CA LYS A 163 -5.11 2.83 -6.31
C LYS A 163 -4.32 4.13 -6.48
N HIS A 164 -4.21 4.66 -7.69
CA HIS A 164 -3.48 5.91 -7.92
C HIS A 164 -4.21 7.13 -7.33
N ILE A 165 -5.54 7.18 -7.37
CA ILE A 165 -6.33 8.23 -6.70
C ILE A 165 -6.10 8.23 -5.18
N ARG A 166 -6.08 7.05 -4.55
CA ARG A 166 -5.77 6.93 -3.12
C ARG A 166 -4.35 7.42 -2.84
N ALA A 167 -3.38 7.09 -3.70
CA ALA A 167 -2.01 7.57 -3.55
C ALA A 167 -1.92 9.11 -3.61
N PHE A 168 -2.64 9.77 -4.51
CA PHE A 168 -2.71 11.25 -4.53
C PHE A 168 -3.23 11.84 -3.21
N LYS A 169 -4.29 11.24 -2.63
CA LYS A 169 -4.81 11.67 -1.33
C LYS A 169 -3.77 11.53 -0.22
N THR A 170 -3.01 10.43 -0.21
CA THR A 170 -1.93 10.21 0.79
C THR A 170 -0.80 11.25 0.67
N ILE A 171 -0.53 11.78 -0.51
CA ILE A 171 0.51 12.81 -0.73
C ILE A 171 0.04 14.21 -0.30
N GLY A 172 -1.26 14.36 0.02
CA GLY A 172 -1.87 15.63 0.40
C GLY A 172 -2.28 16.48 -0.82
N LEU A 173 -2.44 15.86 -1.99
CA LEU A 173 -3.16 16.49 -3.09
C LEU A 173 -4.66 16.23 -2.89
N GLU A 174 -5.34 17.20 -2.30
CA GLU A 174 -6.80 17.26 -2.39
C GLU A 174 -7.16 17.58 -3.84
N LEU A 175 -7.70 16.59 -4.54
CA LEU A 175 -8.26 16.82 -5.86
C LEU A 175 -9.48 17.71 -5.68
N ASN A 176 -9.41 18.93 -6.20
CA ASN A 176 -10.59 19.77 -6.28
C ASN A 176 -11.57 19.20 -7.32
N GLU A 177 -12.82 19.65 -7.28
CA GLU A 177 -13.88 19.18 -8.18
C GLU A 177 -13.48 19.24 -9.67
N PHE A 178 -12.72 20.27 -10.05
CA PHE A 178 -12.15 20.41 -11.39
C PHE A 178 -11.15 19.30 -11.73
N ALA A 179 -10.19 19.01 -10.84
CA ALA A 179 -9.18 17.99 -11.06
C ALA A 179 -9.79 16.58 -11.06
N GLU A 180 -10.79 16.32 -10.20
CA GLU A 180 -11.54 15.07 -10.21
C GLU A 180 -12.28 14.89 -11.54
N THR A 181 -12.98 15.93 -12.00
CA THR A 181 -13.68 15.93 -13.29
C THR A 181 -12.72 15.70 -14.46
N LEU A 182 -11.55 16.37 -14.45
CA LEU A 182 -10.53 16.20 -15.47
C LEU A 182 -9.98 14.77 -15.50
N LEU A 183 -9.70 14.21 -14.32
CA LEU A 183 -9.18 12.86 -14.18
C LEU A 183 -10.19 11.83 -14.69
N ILE A 184 -11.46 11.96 -14.29
CA ILE A 184 -12.55 11.11 -14.78
C ILE A 184 -12.65 11.16 -16.30
N ASN A 185 -12.58 12.35 -16.90
CA ASN A 185 -12.60 12.51 -18.36
C ASN A 185 -11.40 11.84 -19.06
N ILE A 186 -10.20 11.91 -18.46
CA ILE A 186 -9.02 11.20 -18.97
C ILE A 186 -9.23 9.69 -18.88
N MET A 187 -9.77 9.20 -17.78
CA MET A 187 -10.07 7.77 -17.60
C MET A 187 -11.11 7.29 -18.61
N ILE A 188 -12.23 8.00 -18.79
CA ILE A 188 -13.30 7.64 -19.75
C ILE A 188 -12.76 7.52 -21.18
N LYS A 189 -11.83 8.40 -21.56
CA LYS A 189 -11.18 8.35 -22.88
C LYS A 189 -10.31 7.09 -23.08
N LYS A 190 -9.92 6.42 -22.00
CA LYS A 190 -9.18 5.15 -22.02
C LYS A 190 -10.07 3.91 -21.96
N LEU A 191 -11.36 4.05 -21.67
CA LEU A 191 -12.30 2.94 -21.82
C LEU A 191 -12.53 2.63 -23.30
N ASP A 192 -12.80 1.36 -23.58
CA ASP A 192 -13.25 0.88 -24.88
C ASP A 192 -14.62 1.50 -25.26
N LYS A 193 -14.98 1.37 -26.53
CA LYS A 193 -16.16 2.03 -27.09
C LYS A 193 -17.46 1.55 -26.42
N GLU A 194 -17.57 0.28 -26.07
CA GLU A 194 -18.79 -0.25 -25.48
C GLU A 194 -18.89 0.17 -24.02
N SER A 195 -17.82 0.06 -23.22
CA SER A 195 -17.86 0.50 -21.83
C SER A 195 -18.07 2.02 -21.70
N ARG A 196 -17.53 2.82 -22.63
CA ARG A 196 -17.83 4.26 -22.69
C ARG A 196 -19.30 4.52 -22.99
N ARG A 197 -19.88 3.79 -23.95
CA ARG A 197 -21.30 3.90 -24.29
C ARG A 197 -22.19 3.55 -23.09
N GLN A 198 -21.86 2.48 -22.37
CA GLN A 198 -22.58 2.07 -21.15
C GLN A 198 -22.46 3.13 -20.04
N PHE A 199 -21.29 3.75 -19.88
CA PHE A 199 -21.10 4.85 -18.95
C PHE A 199 -21.94 6.09 -19.34
N GLU A 200 -21.90 6.51 -20.60
CA GLU A 200 -22.72 7.63 -21.10
C GLU A 200 -24.22 7.37 -20.92
N LEU A 201 -24.67 6.13 -21.15
CA LEU A 201 -26.06 5.72 -20.89
C LEU A 201 -26.42 5.76 -19.39
N SER A 202 -25.47 5.48 -18.50
CA SER A 202 -25.70 5.55 -17.04
C SER A 202 -25.82 6.98 -16.50
N LEU A 203 -25.36 7.98 -17.25
CA LEU A 203 -25.45 9.40 -16.89
C LEU A 203 -26.81 10.02 -17.23
N ILE A 204 -27.62 9.35 -18.05
CA ILE A 204 -28.97 9.75 -18.45
C ILE A 204 -29.99 9.18 -17.45
#